data_AF-A0AB35AMS3-F1
#
_entry.id   AF-A0AB35AMS3-F1
#
_cell.length_a   1.000
_cell.length_b   1.000
_cell.length_c   1.000
_cell.angle_alpha   90.00
_cell.angle_beta   90.00
_cell.angle_gamma   90.00
#
_symmetry.space_group_name_H-M   'P 1'
#
loop_
_entity.id
_entity.type
_entity.pdbx_description
1 polymer ?
#
loop_
_entity_poly.entity_id
_entity_poly.type
_entity_poly.pdbx_seq_one_letter_code
_entity_poly.pdbx_strand_id
1 'polypeptide(L)' 'MHTLNDFPEFASIPLITQRFNISRSGIYRMLSQGDIQAVKVGRSTRIVTRSVEAYFARLPRLGEVA' A
#
# COMPACT_ATOMS: atom_id res chain seq x y z
N MET A 1 -8.49 24.25 6.76
CA MET A 1 -7.13 23.72 6.60
C MET A 1 -7.22 22.20 6.60
N HIS A 2 -7.05 21.53 5.45
CA HIS A 2 -6.90 20.08 5.41
C HIS A 2 -5.41 19.76 5.35
N THR A 3 -4.87 19.16 6.41
CA THR A 3 -3.49 18.70 6.48
C THR A 3 -3.29 17.54 5.50
N LEU A 4 -2.22 17.61 4.69
CA LEU A 4 -1.83 16.56 3.73
C LEU A 4 -1.38 15.23 4.37
N ASN A 5 -1.69 15.00 5.66
CA ASN A 5 -1.19 13.90 6.51
C ASN A 5 -2.26 12.85 6.88
N ASP A 6 -3.51 13.00 6.43
CA ASP A 6 -4.63 12.22 6.99
C ASP A 6 -4.93 10.90 6.26
N PHE A 7 -3.91 10.20 5.74
CA PHE A 7 -4.14 8.84 5.25
C PHE A 7 -4.07 7.85 6.43
N PRO A 8 -5.05 6.95 6.62
CA PRO A 8 -5.08 6.06 7.77
C PRO A 8 -3.89 5.09 7.75
N GLU A 9 -3.33 4.81 8.93
CA GLU A 9 -2.26 3.82 9.08
C GLU A 9 -2.70 2.41 8.61
N PHE A 10 -3.97 2.08 8.83
CA PHE A 10 -4.59 0.82 8.42
C PHE A 10 -5.76 1.09 7.47
N ALA A 11 -5.55 0.87 6.18
CA ALA A 11 -6.53 1.19 5.15
C ALA A 11 -7.22 -0.07 4.60
N SER A 12 -8.44 0.10 4.09
CA SER A 12 -9.10 -0.97 3.34
C SER A 12 -8.41 -1.17 1.98
N ILE A 13 -8.53 -2.37 1.41
CA ILE A 13 -8.03 -2.66 0.05
C ILE A 13 -8.56 -1.62 -0.96
N PRO A 14 -9.87 -1.28 -1.02
CA PRO A 14 -10.37 -0.22 -1.90
C PRO A 14 -9.67 1.13 -1.72
N LEU A 15 -9.42 1.56 -0.48
CA LEU A 15 -8.77 2.84 -0.23
C LEU A 15 -7.31 2.84 -0.68
N ILE A 16 -6.57 1.74 -0.48
CA ILE A 16 -5.21 1.60 -1.04
C ILE A 16 -5.24 1.63 -2.56
N THR A 17 -6.18 0.91 -3.19
CA THR A 17 -6.28 0.91 -4.66
C THR A 17 -6.50 2.32 -5.21
N GLN A 18 -7.35 3.12 -4.56
CA GLN A 18 -7.62 4.50 -4.93
C GLN A 18 -6.40 5.41 -4.69
N ARG A 19 -5.69 5.24 -3.58
CA ARG A 19 -4.59 6.13 -3.18
C ARG A 19 -3.30 5.90 -3.95
N PHE A 20 -2.96 4.64 -4.21
CA PHE A 20 -1.67 4.23 -4.79
C PHE A 20 -1.79 3.73 -6.23
N ASN A 21 -3.00 3.72 -6.80
CA ASN A 21 -3.29 3.24 -8.15
C ASN A 21 -2.80 1.79 -8.39
N ILE A 22 -3.01 0.92 -7.39
CA ILE A 22 -2.67 -0.51 -7.47
C ILE A 22 -3.98 -1.30 -7.64
N SER A 23 -4.03 -2.22 -8.59
CA SER A 23 -5.19 -3.09 -8.75
C SER A 23 -5.35 -4.05 -7.56
N ARG A 24 -6.57 -4.52 -7.28
CA ARG A 24 -6.79 -5.51 -6.21
C ARG A 24 -5.94 -6.77 -6.39
N SER A 25 -5.83 -7.25 -7.62
CA SER A 25 -4.96 -8.39 -7.98
C SER A 25 -3.49 -8.09 -7.68
N GLY A 26 -3.03 -6.86 -7.95
CA GLY A 26 -1.71 -6.37 -7.58
C GLY A 26 -1.50 -6.40 -6.06
N ILE A 27 -2.46 -5.92 -5.28
CA ILE A 27 -2.39 -5.97 -3.81
C ILE A 27 -2.26 -7.41 -3.30
N TYR A 28 -3.09 -8.34 -3.79
CA TYR A 28 -2.99 -9.74 -3.37
C TYR A 28 -1.67 -10.39 -3.76
N ARG A 29 -1.15 -10.08 -4.95
CA ARG A 29 0.17 -10.52 -5.38
C ARG A 29 1.27 -9.98 -4.44
N MET A 30 1.26 -8.68 -4.15
CA MET A 30 2.23 -8.05 -3.26
C MET A 30 2.15 -8.66 -1.84
N LEU A 31 0.96 -8.96 -1.34
CA LEU A 31 0.78 -9.69 -0.08
C LEU A 31 1.39 -11.10 -0.13
N SER A 32 1.16 -11.86 -1.20
CA SER A 32 1.74 -13.20 -1.37
C SER A 32 3.27 -13.21 -1.49
N GLN A 33 3.84 -12.13 -2.04
CA GLN A 33 5.28 -11.95 -2.19
C GLN A 33 5.95 -11.40 -0.92
N GLY A 34 5.16 -10.99 0.09
CA GLY A 34 5.67 -10.33 1.29
C GLY A 34 6.11 -8.88 1.06
N ASP A 35 5.73 -8.29 -0.08
CA ASP A 35 6.11 -6.93 -0.48
C ASP A 35 5.40 -5.85 0.35
N ILE A 36 4.20 -6.16 0.84
CA ILE A 36 3.40 -5.30 1.73
C ILE A 36 2.76 -6.15 2.83
N GLN A 37 2.30 -5.48 3.89
CA GLN A 37 1.72 -6.12 5.07
C GLN A 37 0.22 -5.84 5.20
N ALA A 38 -0.48 -6.79 5.78
CA ALA A 38 -1.89 -6.65 6.14
C ALA A 38 -2.17 -7.24 7.53
N VAL A 39 -3.16 -6.67 8.21
CA VAL A 39 -3.69 -7.17 9.48
C VAL A 39 -5.13 -7.65 9.29
N LYS A 40 -5.47 -8.76 9.95
CA LYS A 40 -6.82 -9.31 9.98
C LYS A 40 -7.56 -8.74 11.20
N VAL A 41 -8.68 -8.07 10.97
CA VAL A 41 -9.55 -7.52 12.01
C VAL A 41 -10.94 -8.13 11.86
N GLY A 42 -11.20 -9.20 12.62
CA GLY A 42 -12.39 -10.03 12.46
C GLY A 42 -12.50 -10.58 11.03
N ARG A 43 -13.61 -10.29 10.35
CA ARG A 43 -13.83 -10.70 8.94
C ARG A 43 -13.06 -9.81 7.96
N SER A 44 -12.67 -8.60 8.36
CA SER A 44 -12.05 -7.60 7.50
C SER A 44 -10.53 -7.73 7.43
N THR A 45 -9.96 -7.38 6.29
CA THR A 45 -8.51 -7.19 6.11
C THR A 45 -8.22 -5.69 6.02
N ARG A 46 -7.11 -5.25 6.62
CA ARG A 46 -6.59 -3.88 6.50
C ARG A 46 -5.13 -3.94 6.06
N ILE A 47 -4.75 -3.10 5.12
CA ILE A 47 -3.37 -2.96 4.65
C ILE A 47 -2.65 -1.96 5.56
N VAL A 48 -1.42 -2.28 5.94
CA VAL A 48 -0.55 -1.35 6.66
C VAL A 48 0.02 -0.35 5.66
N THR A 49 -0.49 0.89 5.66
CA THR A 49 -0.14 1.91 4.66
C THR A 49 1.37 2.12 4.56
N ARG A 50 2.05 2.21 5.72
CA ARG A 50 3.51 2.38 5.78
C ARG A 50 4.28 1.28 5.05
N SER A 51 3.77 0.05 5.01
CA SER A 51 4.41 -1.03 4.26
C SER A 51 4.32 -0.82 2.75
N VAL A 52 3.22 -0.24 2.26
CA VAL A 52 3.06 0.16 0.85
C VAL A 52 4.02 1.30 0.52
N GLU A 53 4.08 2.32 1.37
CA GLU A 53 5.02 3.43 1.19
C GLU A 53 6.48 2.96 1.17
N ALA A 54 6.86 2.07 2.10
CA ALA A 54 8.18 1.45 2.12
C ALA A 54 8.45 0.63 0.84
N TYR A 55 7.46 -0.08 0.31
CA TYR A 55 7.56 -0.76 -0.97
C TYR A 55 7.88 0.20 -2.11
N PHE A 56 7.18 1.34 -2.22
CA PHE A 56 7.46 2.35 -3.24
C PHE A 56 8.84 3.02 -3.06
N ALA A 57 9.29 3.18 -1.81
CA ALA A 57 10.58 3.81 -1.52
C ALA A 57 11.77 2.98 -2.01
N ARG A 58 11.65 1.65 -2.06
CA ARG A 58 12.70 0.74 -2.54
C ARG A 58 12.66 0.44 -4.05
N LEU A 59 11.63 0.89 -4.77
CA LEU A 59 11.54 0.65 -6.20
C LEU A 59 12.60 1.48 -6.94
N PRO A 60 13.25 0.93 -7.99
CA PRO A 60 14.15 1.72 -8.82
C PRO A 60 13.37 2.86 -9.49
N ARG A 61 13.97 4.06 -9.53
CA ARG A 61 13.36 5.19 -10.25
C ARG A 61 13.62 5.03 -11.73
N LEU A 62 12.58 5.27 -12.54
CA LEU A 62 12.74 5.33 -13.98
C LEU A 62 13.72 6.46 -14.32
N GLY A 63 14.80 6.14 -15.04
CA GLY A 63 15.81 7.12 -15.47
C GLY A 63 16.98 7.34 -14.50
N GLU A 64 17.03 6.65 -13.35
CA GLU A 64 18.22 6.67 -12.46
C GLU A 64 19.26 5.60 -12.81
N VAL A 65 19.03 4.81 -13.86
CA VAL A 65 20.06 3.92 -14.41
C VAL A 65 20.98 4.74 -15.31
N ALA A 66 22.15 5.07 -14.77
CA ALA A 66 23.32 5.47 -15.55
C ALA A 66 23.95 4.25 -16.24
#